data_AF-A0A2T6DX00-F1
#
_entry.id   AF-A0A2T6DX00-F1
#
_cell.length_a   1.000
_cell.length_b   1.000
_cell.length_c   1.000
_cell.angle_alpha   90.00
_cell.angle_beta   90.00
_cell.angle_gamma   90.00
#
_symmetry.space_group_name_H-M   'P 1'
#
loop_
_entity.id
_entity.type
_entity.pdbx_description
1 polymer ?
#
loop_
_entity_poly.entity_id
_entity_poly.type
_entity_poly.pdbx_seq_one_letter_code
_entity_poly.pdbx_strand_id
1 'polypeptide(L)'
;MVTEVVKELQAAKAKVAELETALEKQRRQQLAGLPKEYGFESVEDFINAVKQASGKGRKGRVAKVAVGGKKKRSKRAHITPELKDKVKAAVQAGKTGAAIAKEFGISVPSVQNIKKEFGLVKSRK
;
A
#
# COMPACT_ATOMS: atom_id res chain seq x y z
N MET A 1 -8.26 -19.32 40.97
CA MET A 1 -7.73 -20.02 39.78
C MET A 1 -8.07 -19.27 38.48
N VAL A 2 -9.26 -19.43 37.87
CA VAL A 2 -9.56 -18.75 36.57
C VAL A 2 -9.50 -17.21 36.68
N THR A 3 -9.97 -16.65 37.79
CA THR A 3 -9.95 -15.20 38.04
C THR A 3 -8.55 -14.64 38.28
N GLU A 4 -7.63 -15.43 38.84
CA GLU A 4 -6.23 -15.04 39.04
C GLU A 4 -5.48 -15.07 37.71
N VAL A 5 -5.68 -16.12 36.91
CA VAL A 5 -5.12 -16.23 35.55
C VAL A 5 -5.58 -15.07 34.66
N VAL A 6 -6.85 -14.64 34.76
CA VAL A 6 -7.34 -13.48 34.01
C VAL A 6 -6.64 -12.17 34.45
N LYS A 7 -6.39 -11.99 35.76
CA LYS A 7 -5.67 -10.83 36.27
C LYS A 7 -4.21 -10.82 35.82
N GLU A 8 -3.53 -11.96 35.87
CA GLU A 8 -2.17 -12.11 35.37
C GLU A 8 -2.07 -11.82 33.88
N LEU A 9 -3.05 -12.29 33.09
CA LEU A 9 -3.12 -12.03 31.65
C LEU A 9 -3.33 -10.54 31.37
N GLN A 10 -4.18 -9.85 32.13
CA GLN A 10 -4.37 -8.40 32.01
C GLN A 10 -3.10 -7.62 32.40
N ALA A 11 -2.43 -8.03 33.48
CA ALA A 11 -1.17 -7.42 33.90
C ALA A 11 -0.05 -7.63 32.85
N ALA A 12 0.02 -8.82 32.25
CA ALA A 12 0.96 -9.11 31.17
C ALA A 12 0.68 -8.25 29.93
N LYS A 13 -0.58 -8.08 29.56
CA LYS A 13 -0.99 -7.20 28.45
C LYS A 13 -0.63 -5.73 28.72
N ALA A 14 -0.84 -5.26 29.94
CA ALA A 14 -0.45 -3.90 30.33
C ALA A 14 1.07 -3.69 30.21
N LYS A 15 1.86 -4.66 30.69
CA LYS A 15 3.32 -4.64 30.55
C LYS A 15 3.78 -4.65 29.09
N VAL A 16 3.13 -5.44 28.22
CA VAL A 16 3.45 -5.45 26.79
C VAL A 16 3.19 -4.07 26.17
N ALA A 17 2.04 -3.45 26.48
CA ALA A 17 1.72 -2.12 25.97
C ALA A 17 2.75 -1.06 26.44
N GLU A 18 3.15 -1.10 27.71
CA GLU A 18 4.20 -0.22 28.24
C GLU A 18 5.53 -0.43 27.50
N LEU A 19 5.96 -1.68 27.31
CA LEU A 19 7.19 -2.01 26.59
C LEU A 19 7.13 -1.56 25.12
N GLU A 20 6.00 -1.72 24.44
CA GLU A 20 5.83 -1.25 23.06
C GLU A 20 5.98 0.28 22.97
N THR A 21 5.37 1.04 23.88
CA THR A 21 5.51 2.50 23.90
C THR A 21 6.94 2.96 24.18
N ALA A 22 7.63 2.29 25.12
CA ALA A 22 9.03 2.56 25.42
C ALA A 22 9.94 2.25 24.22
N LEU A 23 9.66 1.14 23.53
CA LEU A 23 10.38 0.71 22.34
C LEU A 23 10.17 1.69 21.18
N GLU A 24 8.95 2.16 20.93
CA GLU A 24 8.70 3.20 19.94
C GLU A 24 9.45 4.50 20.25
N LYS A 25 9.46 4.91 21.52
CA LYS A 25 10.19 6.11 21.94
C LYS A 25 11.68 5.96 21.69
N GLN A 26 12.27 4.82 22.06
CA GLN A 26 13.68 4.52 21.79
C GLN A 26 13.98 4.49 20.30
N ARG A 27 13.14 3.82 19.49
CA ARG A 27 13.28 3.79 18.03
C ARG A 27 13.25 5.20 17.43
N ARG A 28 12.33 6.05 17.85
CA ARG A 28 12.24 7.44 17.35
C ARG A 28 13.49 8.24 17.71
N GLN A 29 14.00 8.09 18.92
CA GLN A 29 15.23 8.75 19.36
C GLN A 29 16.45 8.28 18.54
N GLN A 30 16.58 6.98 18.32
CA GLN A 30 17.64 6.41 17.48
C GLN A 30 17.54 6.91 16.04
N LEU A 31 16.34 6.88 15.44
CA LEU A 31 16.13 7.37 14.08
C LEU A 31 16.45 8.86 13.91
N ALA A 32 16.18 9.68 14.93
CA ALA A 32 16.52 11.09 14.92
C ALA A 32 18.04 11.36 15.09
N GLY A 33 18.77 10.43 15.72
CA GLY A 33 20.22 10.54 15.93
C GLY A 33 21.05 10.10 14.71
N LEU A 34 20.54 9.15 13.92
CA LEU A 34 21.24 8.57 12.76
C LEU A 34 21.87 9.61 11.81
N PRO A 35 21.19 10.69 11.38
CA PRO A 35 21.80 11.66 10.46
C PRO A 35 23.11 12.24 11.01
N LYS A 36 23.17 12.54 12.32
CA LYS A 36 24.36 13.11 12.96
C LYS A 36 25.50 12.10 13.08
N GLU A 37 25.19 10.84 13.36
CA GLU A 37 26.18 9.75 13.44
C GLU A 37 26.91 9.55 12.11
N TYR A 38 26.21 9.76 10.99
CA TYR A 38 26.78 9.68 9.65
C TYR A 38 27.27 11.04 9.11
N GLY A 39 27.34 12.08 9.96
CA GLY A 39 27.91 13.38 9.59
C GLY A 39 27.01 14.25 8.69
N PHE A 40 25.71 14.00 8.64
CA PHE A 40 24.76 14.82 7.90
C PHE A 40 24.19 15.94 8.78
N GLU A 41 24.18 17.16 8.25
CA GLU A 41 23.62 18.35 8.92
C GLU A 41 22.09 18.41 8.82
N SER A 42 21.52 17.83 7.75
CA SER A 42 20.08 17.78 7.48
C SER A 42 19.58 16.34 7.35
N VAL A 43 18.36 16.12 7.87
CA VAL A 43 17.64 14.86 7.72
C VAL A 43 17.36 14.58 6.24
N GLU A 44 17.08 15.62 5.44
CA GLU A 44 16.85 15.50 4.00
C GLU A 44 18.08 14.97 3.27
N ASP A 45 19.27 15.46 3.61
CA ASP A 45 20.53 15.01 3.01
C ASP A 45 20.82 13.55 3.34
N PHE A 46 20.59 13.16 4.59
CA PHE A 46 20.68 11.76 5.00
C PHE A 46 19.68 10.87 4.22
N ILE A 47 18.42 11.29 4.10
CA ILE A 47 17.41 10.56 3.32
C ILE A 47 17.83 10.42 1.85
N ASN A 48 18.41 11.48 1.27
CA ASN A 48 18.88 11.46 -0.12
C ASN A 48 20.07 10.51 -0.29
N ALA A 49 21.03 10.54 0.62
CA ALA A 49 22.17 9.62 0.63
C ALA A 49 21.72 8.17 0.80
N VAL A 50 20.80 7.89 1.72
CA VAL A 50 20.22 6.54 1.90
C VAL A 50 19.50 6.08 0.63
N LYS A 51 18.70 6.93 -0.03
CA LYS A 51 18.04 6.60 -1.30
C LYS A 51 19.01 6.30 -2.45
N GLN A 52 20.15 6.99 -2.48
CA GLN A 52 21.21 6.74 -3.46
C GLN A 52 21.95 5.44 -3.15
N ALA A 53 22.31 5.21 -1.88
CA ALA A 53 23.02 4.04 -1.40
C ALA A 53 22.18 2.75 -1.47
N SER A 54 20.87 2.82 -1.18
CA SER A 54 19.94 1.70 -1.33
C SER A 54 19.73 1.26 -2.79
N GLY A 55 20.29 2.01 -3.73
CA GLY A 55 20.03 1.91 -5.15
C GLY A 55 18.61 2.35 -5.49
N LYS A 56 18.42 2.88 -6.71
CA LYS A 56 17.12 2.83 -7.37
C LYS A 56 16.78 1.34 -7.49
N GLY A 57 16.02 0.77 -6.56
CA GLY A 57 15.52 -0.59 -6.67
C GLY A 57 15.03 -0.79 -8.10
N ARG A 58 15.76 -1.62 -8.88
CA ARG A 58 15.64 -1.87 -10.33
C ARG A 58 14.45 -1.15 -11.00
N LYS A 59 14.50 0.18 -11.13
CA LYS A 59 13.55 0.88 -11.99
C LYS A 59 14.18 0.80 -13.36
N GLY A 60 13.76 -0.25 -14.08
CA GLY A 60 14.29 -0.68 -15.36
C GLY A 60 14.76 0.49 -16.22
N ARG A 61 15.99 0.37 -16.70
CA ARG A 61 16.59 1.21 -17.73
C ARG A 61 15.59 1.32 -18.88
N VAL A 62 14.76 2.36 -18.89
CA VAL A 62 13.94 2.69 -20.06
C VAL A 62 14.91 3.21 -21.10
N ALA A 63 15.25 2.32 -22.02
CA ALA A 63 15.94 2.67 -23.26
C ALA A 63 15.21 3.84 -23.92
N LYS A 64 15.98 4.84 -24.35
CA LYS A 64 15.53 5.88 -25.29
C LYS A 64 14.89 5.18 -26.49
N VAL A 65 13.59 5.35 -26.70
CA VAL A 65 12.94 5.04 -27.98
C VAL A 65 11.98 6.18 -28.32
N ALA A 66 12.40 6.88 -29.37
CA ALA A 66 11.69 7.59 -30.42
C ALA A 66 10.34 8.29 -30.13
N VAL A 67 10.33 9.55 -30.59
CA VAL A 67 9.23 10.41 -31.05
C VAL A 67 7.95 9.64 -31.43
N GLY A 68 6.87 9.96 -30.72
CA GLY A 68 5.52 9.48 -31.00
C GLY A 68 4.60 9.85 -29.84
N GLY A 69 3.82 10.91 -30.01
CA GLY A 69 3.03 11.57 -28.95
C GLY A 69 2.25 10.60 -28.07
N LYS A 70 2.73 10.38 -26.84
CA LYS A 70 2.00 9.62 -25.82
C LYS A 70 0.98 10.53 -25.16
N LYS A 71 -0.30 10.32 -25.50
CA LYS A 71 -1.45 10.80 -24.72
C LYS A 71 -1.16 10.55 -23.23
N LYS A 72 -1.22 11.61 -22.42
CA LYS A 72 -0.92 11.59 -20.98
C LYS A 72 -1.67 10.41 -20.37
N ARG A 73 -0.95 9.39 -19.90
CA ARG A 73 -1.57 8.21 -19.28
C ARG A 73 -2.40 8.72 -18.10
N SER A 74 -3.72 8.50 -18.12
CA SER A 74 -4.57 8.90 -17.00
C SER A 74 -4.05 8.25 -15.72
N LYS A 75 -4.13 8.98 -14.61
CA LYS A 75 -3.80 8.43 -13.29
C LYS A 75 -4.68 7.18 -13.10
N ARG A 76 -4.04 6.04 -12.84
CA ARG A 76 -4.76 4.78 -12.61
C ARG A 76 -5.58 4.93 -11.34
N ALA A 77 -6.86 4.57 -11.41
CA ALA A 77 -7.69 4.44 -10.21
C ALA A 77 -7.08 3.39 -9.27
N HIS A 78 -6.93 3.72 -8.00
CA HIS A 78 -6.52 2.78 -6.97
C HIS A 78 -7.71 1.86 -6.66
N ILE A 79 -7.63 0.61 -7.13
CA ILE A 79 -8.65 -0.41 -6.88
C ILE A 79 -8.40 -0.96 -5.46
N THR A 80 -9.05 -0.37 -4.46
CA THR A 80 -9.01 -0.87 -3.08
C THR A 80 -9.84 -2.16 -2.95
N PRO A 81 -9.55 -3.02 -1.94
CA PRO A 81 -10.32 -4.25 -1.71
C PRO A 81 -11.82 -4.01 -1.56
N GLU A 82 -12.20 -2.98 -0.78
CA GLU A 82 -13.60 -2.59 -0.57
C GLU A 82 -14.32 -2.25 -1.88
N LEU A 83 -13.62 -1.61 -2.82
CA LEU A 83 -14.17 -1.24 -4.11
C LEU A 83 -14.33 -2.47 -5.03
N LYS A 84 -13.51 -3.51 -4.89
CA LYS A 84 -13.73 -4.79 -5.59
C LYS A 84 -15.02 -5.47 -5.13
N ASP A 85 -15.31 -5.45 -3.83
CA ASP A 85 -16.53 -6.05 -3.28
C ASP A 85 -17.80 -5.29 -3.71
N LYS A 86 -17.74 -3.95 -3.74
CA LYS A 86 -18.83 -3.11 -4.29
C LYS A 86 -19.07 -3.40 -5.77
N VAL A 87 -17.99 -3.58 -6.55
CA VAL A 87 -18.09 -3.98 -7.96
C VAL A 87 -18.69 -5.39 -8.10
N LYS A 88 -18.31 -6.35 -7.24
CA LYS A 88 -18.87 -7.71 -7.24
C LYS A 88 -20.38 -7.70 -6.98
N ALA A 89 -20.83 -6.96 -5.96
CA ALA A 89 -22.25 -6.80 -5.64
C ALA A 89 -23.02 -6.15 -6.81
N ALA A 90 -22.45 -5.12 -7.44
CA ALA A 90 -23.06 -4.47 -8.60
C ALA A 90 -23.14 -5.39 -9.84
N VAL A 91 -22.18 -6.29 -10.02
CA VAL A 91 -22.22 -7.31 -11.09
C VAL A 91 -23.28 -8.38 -10.79
N GLN A 92 -23.40 -8.83 -9.54
CA GLN A 92 -24.45 -9.78 -9.11
C GLN A 92 -25.86 -9.18 -9.25
N ALA A 93 -26.00 -7.87 -9.01
CA ALA A 93 -27.23 -7.12 -9.25
C ALA A 93 -27.55 -6.90 -10.74
N GLY A 94 -26.78 -7.47 -11.66
CA GLY A 94 -27.05 -7.42 -13.11
C GLY A 94 -26.69 -6.11 -13.79
N LYS A 95 -26.01 -5.17 -13.11
CA LYS A 95 -25.59 -3.91 -13.75
C LYS A 95 -24.56 -4.16 -14.87
N THR A 96 -24.67 -3.37 -15.93
CA THR A 96 -23.71 -3.46 -17.05
C THR A 96 -22.33 -2.95 -16.62
N GLY A 97 -21.27 -3.51 -17.21
CA GLY A 97 -19.89 -3.10 -16.87
C GLY A 97 -19.62 -1.60 -17.11
N ALA A 98 -20.32 -0.99 -18.08
CA ALA A 98 -20.24 0.44 -18.36
C ALA A 98 -20.92 1.31 -17.29
N ALA A 99 -22.05 0.85 -16.71
CA ALA A 99 -22.69 1.53 -15.59
C ALA A 99 -21.81 1.49 -14.34
N ILE A 100 -21.25 0.31 -14.03
CA ILE A 100 -20.32 0.12 -12.91
C ILE A 100 -19.07 0.99 -13.06
N ALA A 101 -18.52 1.09 -14.27
CA ALA A 101 -17.37 1.95 -14.56
C ALA A 101 -17.66 3.42 -14.23
N LYS A 102 -18.84 3.93 -14.61
CA LYS A 102 -19.26 5.31 -14.33
C LYS A 102 -19.55 5.54 -12.84
N GLU A 103 -20.24 4.61 -12.20
CA GLU A 103 -20.67 4.71 -10.80
C GLU A 103 -19.48 4.70 -9.84
N PHE A 104 -18.49 3.84 -10.09
CA PHE A 104 -17.32 3.71 -9.21
C PHE A 104 -16.09 4.50 -9.69
N GLY A 105 -16.18 5.24 -10.81
CA GLY A 105 -15.06 6.01 -11.36
C GLY A 105 -13.89 5.12 -11.85
N ILE A 106 -14.21 3.91 -12.30
CA ILE A 106 -13.24 2.88 -12.70
C ILE A 106 -13.24 2.74 -14.22
N SER A 107 -12.09 2.41 -14.81
CA SER A 107 -12.04 2.10 -16.24
C SER A 107 -12.79 0.80 -16.57
N VAL A 108 -13.48 0.72 -17.71
CA VAL A 108 -14.16 -0.52 -18.16
C VAL A 108 -13.22 -1.75 -18.16
N PRO A 109 -11.93 -1.65 -18.57
CA PRO A 109 -10.97 -2.75 -18.44
C PRO A 109 -10.74 -3.22 -17.00
N SER A 110 -10.75 -2.30 -16.04
CA SER A 110 -10.58 -2.64 -14.62
C SER A 110 -11.81 -3.39 -14.08
N VAL A 111 -13.03 -3.02 -14.49
CA VAL A 111 -14.24 -3.80 -14.15
C VAL A 111 -14.12 -5.22 -14.69
N GLN A 112 -13.59 -5.39 -15.91
CA GLN A 112 -13.37 -6.72 -16.50
C GLN A 112 -12.30 -7.53 -15.76
N ASN A 113 -11.23 -6.89 -15.28
CA ASN A 113 -10.20 -7.55 -14.48
C ASN A 113 -10.78 -8.02 -13.14
N ILE A 114 -11.59 -7.19 -12.47
CA ILE A 114 -12.27 -7.56 -11.23
C ILE A 114 -13.22 -8.75 -11.48
N LYS A 115 -13.95 -8.77 -12.60
CA LYS A 115 -14.78 -9.91 -12.99
C LYS A 115 -13.97 -11.20 -13.18
N LYS A 116 -12.77 -11.12 -13.76
CA LYS A 116 -11.86 -12.27 -13.90
C LYS A 116 -11.31 -12.73 -12.56
N GLU A 117 -10.94 -11.81 -11.67
CA GLU A 117 -10.47 -12.12 -10.31
C GLU A 117 -11.54 -12.89 -9.50
N PHE A 118 -12.81 -12.53 -9.66
CA PHE A 118 -13.93 -13.23 -9.01
C PHE A 118 -14.44 -14.45 -9.79
N GLY A 119 -13.77 -14.87 -10.87
CA GLY A 119 -14.17 -16.05 -11.65
C GLY A 119 -15.47 -15.90 -12.44
N LEU A 120 -16.01 -14.69 -12.56
CA LEU A 120 -17.28 -14.41 -13.25
C LEU A 120 -17.13 -14.38 -14.77
N VAL A 121 -15.90 -14.31 -15.31
CA VAL A 121 -15.62 -14.34 -16.75
C VAL A 121 -14.34 -15.13 -17.05
N LYS A 122 -14.40 -16.00 -18.07
CA LYS A 122 -13.26 -16.81 -18.54
C LYS A 122 -12.08 -15.93 -18.97
N SER A 123 -10.90 -16.19 -18.40
CA SER A 123 -9.65 -15.65 -18.92
C SER A 123 -9.35 -16.29 -20.28
N ARG A 124 -9.18 -15.48 -21.33
CA ARG A 124 -8.62 -15.96 -22.60
C ARG A 124 -7.12 -16.21 -22.36
N LYS A 125 -6.66 -17.43 -22.63
CA LYS A 125 -5.22 -17.74 -22.75
C LYS A 125 -4.63 -17.00 -23.93
#